data_AF-A0A838QBT8-F1
#
_entry.id   AF-A0A838QBT8-F1
#
_cell.length_a   1.000
_cell.length_b   1.000
_cell.length_c   1.000
_cell.angle_alpha   90.00
_cell.angle_beta   90.00
_cell.angle_gamma   90.00
#
_symmetry.space_group_name_H-M   'P 1'
#
loop_
_entity.id
_entity.type
_entity.pdbx_description
1 polymer ?
#
loop_
_entity_poly.entity_id
_entity_poly.type
_entity_poly.pdbx_seq_one_letter_code
_entity_poly.pdbx_strand_id
1 'polypeptide(L)'
;MTDGSSGYGLQAGEGERLEMLGTEQVVLAGASTGASFMVLAADWPAGSGPPPHIHDDEDEAFYVLGGRIRVKCGTDEWVLEPGGFAYLPRGVIHQPSVEGPDPARLLVITSRIGLEQYFAEVAAELAASSMPPDLELLDRVGAPYGLRHFPPGTDAPPDAAEILNR
;
A
#
# COMPACT_ATOMS: atom_id res chain seq x y z
N MET A 1 9.31 -16.80 -12.39
CA MET A 1 8.72 -15.87 -13.37
C MET A 1 7.84 -16.69 -14.29
N THR A 2 6.53 -16.50 -14.20
CA THR A 2 5.56 -17.09 -15.13
C THR A 2 5.49 -16.17 -16.35
N ASP A 3 5.45 -16.72 -17.56
CA ASP A 3 5.40 -15.94 -18.81
C ASP A 3 4.01 -15.33 -19.10
N GLY A 4 3.13 -15.27 -18.09
CA GLY A 4 1.75 -14.83 -18.22
C GLY A 4 0.86 -15.74 -19.07
N SER A 5 1.35 -16.89 -19.55
CA SER A 5 0.61 -17.77 -20.47
C SER A 5 -0.17 -18.90 -19.78
N SER A 6 0.03 -19.08 -18.47
CA SER A 6 -0.65 -20.09 -17.66
C SER A 6 -0.88 -19.62 -16.22
N GLY A 7 -1.99 -20.08 -15.62
CA GLY A 7 -2.28 -19.84 -14.20
C GLY A 7 -1.35 -20.63 -13.28
N TYR A 8 -1.26 -20.20 -12.03
CA TYR A 8 -0.46 -20.84 -10.98
C TYR A 8 -1.24 -20.91 -9.66
N GLY A 9 -0.77 -21.78 -8.76
CA GLY A 9 -1.20 -21.83 -7.38
C GLY A 9 0.02 -21.65 -6.46
N LEU A 10 -0.19 -21.01 -5.31
CA LEU A 10 0.84 -20.82 -4.29
C LEU A 10 0.38 -21.51 -2.99
N GLN A 11 1.29 -22.24 -2.36
CA GLN A 11 1.14 -22.70 -0.98
C GLN A 11 1.42 -21.56 -0.01
N ALA A 12 1.04 -21.74 1.26
CA ALA A 12 1.36 -20.78 2.30
C ALA A 12 2.89 -20.58 2.42
N GLY A 13 3.33 -19.32 2.36
CA GLY A 13 4.74 -18.94 2.44
C GLY A 13 5.47 -18.95 1.08
N GLU A 14 4.80 -19.34 0.00
CA GLU A 14 5.25 -19.12 -1.37
C GLU A 14 4.78 -17.75 -1.88
N GLY A 15 5.49 -17.23 -2.88
CA GLY A 15 5.32 -15.88 -3.41
C GLY A 15 6.64 -15.10 -3.36
N GLU A 16 6.69 -13.99 -4.09
CA GLU A 16 7.83 -13.07 -4.03
C GLU A 16 7.75 -12.24 -2.76
N ARG A 17 8.85 -12.12 -2.02
CA ARG A 17 8.92 -11.32 -0.80
C ARG A 17 9.42 -9.92 -1.12
N LEU A 18 8.72 -8.92 -0.62
CA LEU A 18 9.10 -7.52 -0.71
C LEU A 18 9.14 -6.92 0.70
N GLU A 19 10.19 -6.17 0.98
CA GLU A 19 10.25 -5.33 2.18
C GLU A 19 9.58 -3.99 1.87
N MET A 20 8.62 -3.60 2.70
CA MET A 20 7.89 -2.34 2.58
C MET A 20 7.84 -1.66 3.95
N LEU A 21 8.53 -0.53 4.09
CA LEU A 21 8.53 0.30 5.31
C LEU A 21 8.82 -0.50 6.60
N GLY A 22 9.70 -1.51 6.52
CA GLY A 22 10.07 -2.38 7.64
C GLY A 22 9.09 -3.53 7.92
N THR A 23 8.23 -3.86 6.96
CA THR A 23 7.33 -5.01 7.00
C THR A 23 7.52 -5.88 5.77
N GLU A 24 7.66 -7.20 5.97
CA GLU A 24 7.68 -8.16 4.87
C GLU A 24 6.27 -8.35 4.30
N GLN A 25 6.19 -8.25 2.99
CA GLN A 25 5.00 -8.42 2.17
C GLN A 25 5.23 -9.62 1.24
N VAL A 26 4.18 -10.39 0.95
CA VAL A 26 4.24 -11.47 -0.03
C VAL A 26 3.39 -11.12 -1.25
N VAL A 27 4.03 -10.93 -2.40
CA VAL A 27 3.36 -10.77 -3.70
C VAL A 27 2.77 -12.11 -4.11
N LEU A 28 1.44 -12.15 -4.14
CA LEU A 28 0.65 -13.29 -4.58
C LEU A 28 0.34 -13.18 -6.08
N ALA A 29 0.09 -11.97 -6.58
CA ALA A 29 -0.08 -11.63 -8.00
C ALA A 29 0.44 -10.21 -8.26
N GLY A 30 1.02 -9.98 -9.43
CA GLY A 30 1.63 -8.71 -9.83
C GLY A 30 2.38 -8.83 -11.17
N ALA A 31 3.21 -7.83 -11.50
CA ALA A 31 3.98 -7.75 -12.74
C ALA A 31 4.86 -8.99 -12.97
N SER A 32 5.53 -9.48 -11.93
CA SER A 32 6.41 -10.67 -12.00
C SER A 32 5.67 -11.98 -12.31
N THR A 33 4.34 -11.96 -12.19
CA THR A 33 3.43 -13.08 -12.47
C THR A 33 2.63 -12.93 -13.76
N GLY A 34 2.73 -11.77 -14.42
CA GLY A 34 1.95 -11.43 -15.62
C GLY A 34 0.50 -11.02 -15.35
N ALA A 35 0.16 -10.68 -14.10
CA ALA A 35 -1.17 -10.22 -13.73
C ALA A 35 -1.42 -8.78 -14.18
N SER A 36 -2.70 -8.39 -14.36
CA SER A 36 -3.10 -7.01 -14.65
C SER A 36 -3.45 -6.20 -13.40
N PHE A 37 -3.38 -6.83 -12.23
CA PHE A 37 -3.66 -6.29 -10.90
C PHE A 37 -2.64 -6.87 -9.92
N MET A 38 -2.45 -6.20 -8.80
CA MET A 38 -1.58 -6.70 -7.73
C MET A 38 -2.41 -7.28 -6.59
N VAL A 39 -1.90 -8.34 -5.98
CA VAL A 39 -2.38 -8.87 -4.69
C VAL A 39 -1.16 -9.13 -3.81
N LEU A 40 -1.14 -8.52 -2.63
CA LEU A 40 -0.14 -8.74 -1.59
C LEU A 40 -0.81 -9.35 -0.37
N ALA A 41 -0.13 -10.28 0.29
CA ALA A 41 -0.43 -10.63 1.67
C ALA A 41 0.52 -9.88 2.61
N ALA A 42 -0.06 -9.20 3.59
CA ALA A 42 0.65 -8.32 4.51
C ALA A 42 0.45 -8.74 5.96
N ASP A 43 1.52 -8.74 6.76
CA ASP A 43 1.44 -8.79 8.22
C ASP A 43 1.93 -7.43 8.77
N TRP A 44 0.98 -6.63 9.26
CA TRP A 44 1.22 -5.28 9.76
C TRP A 44 1.34 -5.28 11.29
N PRO A 45 2.46 -4.77 11.86
CA PRO A 45 2.59 -4.57 13.30
C PRO A 45 1.53 -3.65 13.90
N ALA A 46 1.30 -3.77 15.21
CA ALA A 46 0.41 -2.86 15.94
C ALA A 46 0.83 -1.40 15.76
N GLY A 47 -0.15 -0.54 15.45
CA GLY A 47 0.05 0.89 15.19
C GLY A 47 0.77 1.22 13.87
N SER A 48 1.06 0.25 13.02
CA SER A 48 1.66 0.49 11.70
C SER A 48 0.60 0.82 10.64
N GLY A 49 1.07 1.40 9.53
CA GLY A 49 0.28 1.80 8.37
C GLY A 49 1.04 2.86 7.57
N PRO A 50 0.76 3.03 6.27
CA PRO A 50 1.35 4.10 5.50
C PRO A 50 0.87 5.48 6.01
N PRO A 51 1.62 6.56 5.71
CA PRO A 51 1.07 7.91 5.85
C PRO A 51 -0.17 8.08 4.94
N PRO A 52 -1.00 9.12 5.16
CA PRO A 52 -2.08 9.45 4.23
C PRO A 52 -1.53 9.57 2.81
N HIS A 53 -2.19 8.95 1.85
CA HIS A 53 -1.75 8.94 0.46
C HIS A 53 -2.91 8.87 -0.52
N ILE A 54 -2.61 9.16 -1.78
CA ILE A 54 -3.53 9.14 -2.91
C ILE A 54 -2.87 8.37 -4.06
N HIS A 55 -3.68 7.58 -4.73
CA HIS A 55 -3.34 6.92 -5.98
C HIS A 55 -4.06 7.67 -7.11
N ASP A 56 -3.33 8.17 -8.09
CA ASP A 56 -3.88 9.00 -9.16
C ASP A 56 -4.63 8.15 -10.21
N ASP A 57 -4.20 6.90 -10.42
CA ASP A 57 -4.70 6.06 -11.51
C ASP A 57 -5.00 4.61 -11.12
N GLU A 58 -4.98 4.30 -9.82
CA GLU A 58 -5.17 2.96 -9.25
C GLU A 58 -6.19 2.99 -8.11
N ASP A 59 -7.18 2.10 -8.15
CA ASP A 59 -8.01 1.80 -6.99
C ASP A 59 -7.31 0.77 -6.09
N GLU A 60 -7.49 0.89 -4.78
CA GLU A 60 -6.95 -0.01 -3.77
C GLU A 60 -8.07 -0.64 -2.94
N ALA A 61 -7.85 -1.85 -2.46
CA ALA A 61 -8.76 -2.53 -1.57
C ALA A 61 -8.03 -3.35 -0.51
N PHE A 62 -8.65 -3.44 0.66
CA PHE A 62 -8.15 -4.21 1.80
C PHE A 62 -9.16 -5.28 2.19
N TYR A 63 -8.69 -6.51 2.38
CA TYR A 63 -9.47 -7.58 2.99
C TYR A 63 -8.77 -8.08 4.25
N VAL A 64 -9.46 -8.03 5.39
CA VAL A 64 -8.88 -8.38 6.68
C VAL A 64 -8.91 -9.89 6.89
N LEU A 65 -7.74 -10.50 7.05
CA LEU A 65 -7.58 -11.91 7.36
C LEU A 65 -7.44 -12.17 8.87
N GLY A 66 -6.84 -11.22 9.60
CA GLY A 66 -6.59 -11.31 11.04
C GLY A 66 -6.34 -9.94 11.66
N GLY A 67 -6.53 -9.81 12.97
CA GLY A 67 -6.42 -8.53 13.67
C GLY A 67 -7.50 -7.53 13.25
N ARG A 68 -7.22 -6.24 13.41
CA ARG A 68 -8.16 -5.15 13.07
C ARG A 68 -7.42 -3.99 12.44
N ILE A 69 -8.06 -3.31 11.50
CA ILE A 69 -7.55 -2.08 10.90
C ILE A 69 -8.58 -0.97 11.01
N ARG A 70 -8.09 0.26 11.12
CA ARG A 70 -8.84 1.48 10.86
C ARG A 70 -8.49 1.95 9.46
N VAL A 71 -9.50 2.33 8.68
CA VAL A 71 -9.33 2.87 7.33
C VAL A 71 -10.05 4.19 7.26
N LYS A 72 -9.29 5.26 7.05
CA LYS A 72 -9.83 6.57 6.66
C LYS A 72 -9.82 6.69 5.15
N CYS A 73 -10.89 7.18 4.54
CA CYS A 73 -10.98 7.42 3.10
C CYS A 73 -11.87 8.65 2.84
N GLY A 74 -11.24 9.75 2.46
CA GLY A 74 -11.92 11.05 2.40
C GLY A 74 -12.56 11.40 3.74
N THR A 75 -13.88 11.57 3.74
CA THR A 75 -14.66 11.89 4.97
C THR A 75 -15.12 10.66 5.75
N ASP A 76 -14.95 9.47 5.19
CA ASP A 76 -15.42 8.23 5.79
C ASP A 76 -14.32 7.55 6.60
N GLU A 77 -14.73 6.84 7.66
CA GLU A 77 -13.83 6.08 8.51
C GLU A 77 -14.50 4.79 8.98
N TRP A 78 -13.77 3.68 8.91
CA TRP A 78 -14.23 2.37 9.36
C TRP A 78 -13.17 1.66 10.20
N VAL A 79 -13.63 0.88 11.18
CA VAL A 79 -12.80 -0.15 11.82
C VAL A 79 -13.27 -1.51 11.32
N LEU A 80 -12.36 -2.28 10.75
CA LEU A 80 -12.62 -3.55 10.10
C LEU A 80 -11.93 -4.68 10.85
N GLU A 81 -12.69 -5.75 11.09
CA GLU A 81 -12.24 -7.00 11.72
C GLU A 81 -12.14 -8.11 10.65
N PRO A 82 -11.69 -9.34 10.97
CA PRO A 82 -11.53 -10.39 9.97
C PRO A 82 -12.82 -10.68 9.18
N GLY A 83 -12.68 -10.75 7.85
CA GLY A 83 -13.81 -10.79 6.90
C GLY A 83 -14.32 -9.42 6.46
N GLY A 84 -13.83 -8.34 7.07
CA GLY A 84 -14.09 -6.97 6.64
C GLY A 84 -13.37 -6.63 5.34
N PHE A 85 -13.97 -5.73 4.56
CA PHE A 85 -13.46 -5.27 3.27
C PHE A 85 -13.60 -3.75 3.16
N ALA A 86 -12.57 -3.09 2.65
CA ALA A 86 -12.59 -1.69 2.24
C ALA A 86 -12.23 -1.58 0.76
N TYR A 87 -12.98 -0.76 0.02
CA TYR A 87 -12.63 -0.32 -1.33
C TYR A 87 -12.32 1.17 -1.29
N LEU A 88 -11.18 1.55 -1.86
CA LEU A 88 -10.62 2.89 -1.84
C LEU A 88 -10.46 3.35 -3.29
N PRO A 89 -11.34 4.24 -3.78
CA PRO A 89 -11.27 4.71 -5.15
C PRO A 89 -10.03 5.59 -5.37
N ARG A 90 -9.45 5.49 -6.56
CA ARG A 90 -8.40 6.41 -7.03
C ARG A 90 -8.84 7.86 -6.88
N GLY A 91 -7.89 8.76 -6.66
CA GLY A 91 -8.14 10.19 -6.51
C GLY A 91 -8.72 10.60 -5.15
N VAL A 92 -8.88 9.66 -4.20
CA VAL A 92 -9.33 9.94 -2.84
C VAL A 92 -8.22 9.60 -1.85
N ILE A 93 -7.86 10.55 -1.00
CA ILE A 93 -6.87 10.32 0.06
C ILE A 93 -7.40 9.27 1.01
N HIS A 94 -6.55 8.32 1.36
CA HIS A 94 -6.85 7.34 2.39
C HIS A 94 -5.64 7.04 3.27
N GLN A 95 -5.94 6.51 4.45
CA GLN A 95 -4.97 6.16 5.47
C GLN A 95 -5.44 4.91 6.22
N PRO A 96 -5.02 3.71 5.79
CA PRO A 96 -5.19 2.49 6.57
C PRO A 96 -4.13 2.40 7.68
N SER A 97 -4.51 1.89 8.85
CA SER A 97 -3.60 1.63 9.97
C SER A 97 -4.10 0.49 10.85
N VAL A 98 -3.20 -0.23 11.51
CA VAL A 98 -3.56 -1.29 12.47
C VAL A 98 -4.21 -0.69 13.72
N GLU A 99 -5.39 -1.23 14.08
CA GLU A 99 -6.20 -0.77 15.20
C GLU A 99 -6.01 -1.68 16.43
N GLY A 100 -5.44 -1.11 17.49
CA GLY A 100 -5.25 -1.79 18.77
C GLY A 100 -3.84 -2.41 18.94
N PRO A 101 -3.66 -3.28 19.95
CA PRO A 101 -2.33 -3.74 20.38
C PRO A 101 -1.82 -4.96 19.60
N ASP A 102 -2.67 -5.60 18.81
CA ASP A 102 -2.33 -6.83 18.09
C ASP A 102 -2.00 -6.54 16.62
N PRO A 103 -1.07 -7.30 15.99
CA PRO A 103 -0.84 -7.21 14.55
C PRO A 103 -2.09 -7.50 13.72
N ALA A 104 -2.15 -6.95 12.52
CA ALA A 104 -3.19 -7.27 11.53
C ALA A 104 -2.60 -8.02 10.34
N ARG A 105 -3.39 -8.92 9.76
CA ARG A 105 -3.06 -9.64 8.54
C ARG A 105 -4.06 -9.29 7.45
N LEU A 106 -3.57 -8.90 6.29
CA LEU A 106 -4.39 -8.32 5.22
C LEU A 106 -4.09 -8.98 3.87
N LEU A 107 -5.09 -8.96 2.99
CA LEU A 107 -4.83 -8.86 1.56
C LEU A 107 -4.92 -7.39 1.17
N VAL A 108 -3.91 -6.92 0.44
CA VAL A 108 -3.90 -5.63 -0.23
C VAL A 108 -4.03 -5.89 -1.71
N ILE A 109 -5.00 -5.25 -2.36
CA ILE A 109 -5.35 -5.50 -3.75
C ILE A 109 -5.35 -4.17 -4.45
N THR A 110 -4.64 -4.07 -5.57
CA THR A 110 -4.65 -2.85 -6.35
C THR A 110 -4.99 -3.13 -7.81
N SER A 111 -5.73 -2.20 -8.41
CA SER A 111 -6.29 -2.37 -9.76
C SER A 111 -5.26 -2.33 -10.89
N ARG A 112 -4.00 -2.05 -10.58
CA ARG A 112 -2.86 -2.05 -11.52
C ARG A 112 -1.68 -2.78 -10.89
N ILE A 113 -0.59 -2.81 -11.62
CA ILE A 113 0.73 -3.29 -11.20
C ILE A 113 1.67 -2.09 -11.21
N GLY A 114 2.75 -2.12 -10.44
CA GLY A 114 3.70 -1.01 -10.37
C GLY A 114 4.18 -0.73 -8.95
N LEU A 115 3.29 -0.92 -7.97
CA LEU A 115 3.60 -0.64 -6.57
C LEU A 115 4.70 -1.55 -6.03
N GLU A 116 4.82 -2.77 -6.53
CA GLU A 116 5.92 -3.65 -6.16
C GLU A 116 7.30 -3.04 -6.53
N GLN A 117 7.41 -2.31 -7.64
CA GLN A 117 8.64 -1.62 -8.01
C GLN A 117 8.85 -0.37 -7.17
N TYR A 118 7.79 0.39 -6.89
CA TYR A 118 7.83 1.50 -5.92
C TYR A 118 8.39 1.05 -4.56
N PHE A 119 7.87 -0.05 -4.00
CA PHE A 119 8.35 -0.56 -2.71
C PHE A 119 9.82 -1.00 -2.78
N ALA A 120 10.23 -1.67 -3.86
CA ALA A 120 11.62 -2.07 -4.04
C ALA A 120 12.58 -0.87 -4.13
N GLU A 121 12.18 0.20 -4.83
CA GLU A 121 12.97 1.44 -4.93
C GLU A 121 13.08 2.17 -3.59
N VAL A 122 11.98 2.30 -2.84
CA VAL A 122 12.00 2.86 -1.48
C VAL A 122 12.92 2.04 -0.58
N ALA A 123 12.81 0.72 -0.59
CA ALA A 123 13.66 -0.15 0.23
C ALA A 123 15.15 0.02 -0.10
N ALA A 124 15.51 0.16 -1.38
CA ALA A 124 16.88 0.38 -1.81
C ALA A 124 17.45 1.72 -1.31
N GLU A 125 16.66 2.80 -1.38
CA GLU A 125 17.04 4.13 -0.88
C GLU A 125 17.20 4.15 0.66
N LEU A 126 16.31 3.46 1.39
CA LEU A 126 16.40 3.33 2.85
C LEU A 126 17.63 2.54 3.29
N ALA A 127 17.95 1.45 2.58
CA ALA A 127 19.16 0.67 2.83
C ALA A 127 20.44 1.49 2.64
N ALA A 128 20.43 2.47 1.72
CA ALA A 128 21.57 3.34 1.46
C ALA A 128 21.72 4.49 2.47
N SER A 129 20.62 4.99 3.05
CA SER A 129 20.61 6.21 3.87
C SER A 129 20.66 5.95 5.38
N SER A 130 20.27 4.77 5.87
CA SER A 130 20.09 4.46 7.31
C SER A 130 19.14 5.42 8.06
N MET A 131 18.33 6.19 7.34
CA MET A 131 17.31 7.08 7.87
C MET A 131 15.93 6.43 7.71
N PRO A 132 14.96 6.71 8.60
CA PRO A 132 13.58 6.32 8.33
C PRO A 132 13.05 7.05 7.08
N PRO A 133 12.07 6.48 6.38
CA PRO A 133 11.44 7.15 5.25
C PRO A 133 10.77 8.45 5.70
N ASP A 134 11.02 9.53 4.96
CA ASP A 134 10.27 10.78 5.07
C ASP A 134 9.33 10.95 3.85
N LEU A 135 8.41 11.90 3.94
CA LEU A 135 7.43 12.14 2.88
C LEU A 135 8.09 12.56 1.56
N GLU A 136 9.22 13.28 1.62
CA GLU A 136 9.92 13.74 0.42
C GLU A 136 10.50 12.56 -0.38
N LEU A 137 11.09 11.58 0.31
CA LEU A 137 11.53 10.33 -0.29
C LEU A 137 10.35 9.57 -0.91
N LEU A 138 9.29 9.35 -0.12
CA LEU A 138 8.14 8.55 -0.56
C LEU A 138 7.44 9.19 -1.77
N ASP A 139 7.31 10.51 -1.81
CA ASP A 139 6.71 11.23 -2.93
C ASP A 139 7.60 11.24 -4.17
N ARG A 140 8.91 11.46 -3.99
CA ARG A 140 9.87 11.44 -5.11
C ARG A 140 9.88 10.09 -5.80
N VAL A 141 9.90 9.00 -5.03
CA VAL A 141 9.88 7.63 -5.57
C VAL A 141 8.48 7.24 -6.04
N GLY A 142 7.42 7.72 -5.39
CA GLY A 142 6.03 7.41 -5.73
C GLY A 142 5.49 8.10 -6.99
N ALA A 143 6.03 9.27 -7.35
CA ALA A 143 5.51 10.08 -8.46
C ALA A 143 5.41 9.35 -9.82
N PRO A 144 6.39 8.55 -10.27
CA PRO A 144 6.27 7.76 -11.50
C PRO A 144 5.16 6.70 -11.46
N TYR A 145 4.73 6.32 -10.27
CA TYR A 145 3.71 5.31 -10.00
C TYR A 145 2.33 5.93 -9.69
N GLY A 146 2.18 7.27 -9.82
CA GLY A 146 0.93 7.96 -9.50
C GLY A 146 0.61 7.97 -8.00
N LEU A 147 1.62 7.79 -7.14
CA LEU A 147 1.47 7.75 -5.69
C LEU A 147 2.00 9.03 -5.05
N ARG A 148 1.19 9.67 -4.21
CA ARG A 148 1.57 10.86 -3.44
C ARG A 148 1.13 10.73 -2.00
N HIS A 149 1.95 11.17 -1.07
CA HIS A 149 1.77 11.07 0.37
C HIS A 149 1.59 12.46 0.98
N PHE A 150 1.00 12.50 2.16
CA PHE A 150 0.66 13.73 2.83
C PHE A 150 0.98 13.64 4.33
N PRO A 151 1.13 14.78 5.01
CA PRO A 151 1.25 14.81 6.46
C PRO A 151 0.06 14.15 7.15
N PRO A 152 0.24 13.53 8.34
CA PRO A 152 -0.85 12.99 9.14
C PRO A 152 -1.98 14.01 9.36
N GLY A 153 -3.23 13.54 9.26
CA GLY A 153 -4.43 14.39 9.40
C GLY A 153 -4.85 15.11 8.11
N THR A 154 -4.25 14.79 6.97
CA THR A 154 -4.71 15.27 5.66
C THR A 154 -5.82 14.36 5.14
N ASP A 155 -7.06 14.86 5.08
CA ASP A 155 -8.23 14.08 4.63
C ASP A 155 -8.65 14.44 3.19
N ALA A 156 -8.12 15.52 2.63
CA ALA A 156 -8.35 15.96 1.25
C ALA A 156 -7.05 16.56 0.67
N PRO A 157 -6.79 16.39 -0.65
CA PRO A 157 -5.62 17.00 -1.25
C PRO A 157 -5.68 18.52 -1.08
N PRO A 158 -4.56 19.19 -0.75
CA PRO A 158 -4.53 20.65 -0.75
C PRO A 158 -4.97 21.15 -2.13
N ASP A 159 -5.76 22.22 -2.16
CA ASP A 159 -6.29 22.79 -3.40
C ASP A 159 -5.16 22.92 -4.43
N ALA A 160 -5.45 22.59 -5.70
CA ALA A 160 -4.47 22.60 -6.80
C ALA A 160 -3.69 23.93 -6.94
N ALA A 161 -4.17 25.01 -6.33
CA ALA A 161 -3.49 26.30 -6.23
C ALA A 161 -2.25 26.33 -5.30
N GLU A 162 -2.12 25.39 -4.35
CA GLU A 162 -0.96 25.32 -3.44
C GLU A 162 0.18 24.44 -3.98
N ILE A 163 -0.12 23.44 -4.81
CA ILE A 163 0.88 22.49 -5.36
C ILE A 163 1.79 23.17 -6.40
N LEU A 164 1.32 24.21 -7.09
CA LEU A 164 2.11 24.94 -8.09
C LEU A 164 3.07 26.00 -7.51
N ASN A 165 3.10 26.18 -6.18
CA ASN A 165 3.91 27.21 -5.51
C ASN A 165 5.00 26.64 -4.58
N ARG A 166 5.35 25.36 -4.69
CA ARG A 166 6.50 24.75 -3.99
C ARG A 166 7.49 24.13 -4.97
#